data_AF-A0A2E4XZ42-F1
#
_entry.id   AF-A0A2E4XZ42-F1
#
_cell.length_a   1.000
_cell.length_b   1.000
_cell.length_c   1.000
_cell.angle_alpha   90.00
_cell.angle_beta   90.00
_cell.angle_gamma   90.00
#
_symmetry.space_group_name_H-M   'P 1'
#
loop_
_entity.id
_entity.type
_entity.pdbx_description
1 polymer ?
#
loop_
_entity_poly.entity_id
_entity_poly.type
_entity_poly.pdbx_seq_one_letter_code
_entity_poly.pdbx_strand_id
1 'polypeptide(L)' 'MSDFLDMGGYAAFIWPAYLIATVILGGILAQTIITMRRRERLADTLRQQRRGGLDEDEA' A
#
# COMPACT_ATOMS: atom_id res chain seq x y z
N MET A 1 35.49 9.06 0.78
CA MET A 1 34.14 8.85 1.35
C MET A 1 33.53 7.47 1.08
N SER A 2 34.27 6.52 0.48
CA SER A 2 33.80 5.15 0.19
C SER A 2 34.48 4.06 1.03
N ASP A 3 35.45 4.40 1.88
CA ASP A 3 36.19 3.42 2.72
C ASP A 3 35.30 2.61 3.69
N PHE A 4 34.14 3.14 4.08
CA PHE A 4 33.17 2.40 4.91
C PHE A 4 32.45 1.26 4.16
N LEU A 5 32.49 1.27 2.82
CA LEU A 5 31.98 0.17 1.99
C LEU A 5 33.05 -0.91 1.76
N ASP A 6 34.33 -0.58 1.93
CA ASP A 6 35.46 -1.43 1.53
C ASP A 6 36.14 -2.17 2.70
N MET A 7 35.85 -1.85 3.97
CA MET A 7 36.48 -2.52 5.13
C MET A 7 35.92 -3.91 5.50
N GLY A 8 35.34 -4.65 4.55
CA GLY A 8 35.15 -6.09 4.75
C GLY A 8 34.00 -6.78 4.04
N GLY A 9 33.59 -6.38 2.83
CA GLY A 9 32.75 -7.20 1.94
C GLY A 9 31.30 -7.52 2.38
N TYR A 10 30.98 -7.43 3.67
CA TYR A 10 29.69 -7.77 4.26
C TYR A 10 28.61 -6.73 3.99
N ALA A 11 28.98 -5.46 3.76
CA ALA A 11 28.02 -4.41 3.44
C ALA A 11 27.19 -4.75 2.19
N ALA A 12 27.83 -5.34 1.16
CA ALA A 12 27.15 -5.80 -0.04
C ALA A 12 26.17 -6.96 0.20
N PHE A 13 26.36 -7.76 1.26
CA PHE A 13 25.43 -8.82 1.66
C PHE A 13 24.31 -8.33 2.58
N ILE A 14 24.57 -7.30 3.39
CA ILE A 14 23.62 -6.73 4.34
C ILE A 14 22.57 -5.87 3.62
N TRP A 15 22.99 -5.06 2.65
CA TRP A 15 22.09 -4.22 1.84
C TRP A 15 20.91 -4.98 1.21
N PRO A 16 21.09 -6.12 0.53
CA PRO A 16 19.97 -6.88 -0.03
C PRO A 16 19.07 -7.46 1.06
N ALA A 17 19.60 -7.86 2.22
CA ALA A 17 18.78 -8.34 3.34
C ALA A 17 17.88 -7.22 3.90
N TYR A 18 18.42 -6.01 4.08
CA TYR A 18 17.62 -4.84 4.47
C TYR A 18 16.64 -4.43 3.38
N LEU A 19 17.03 -4.48 2.11
CA LEU A 19 16.16 -4.15 0.98
C LEU A 19 14.96 -5.10 0.92
N ILE A 20 15.19 -6.41 1.10
CA ILE A 20 14.10 -7.40 1.17
C ILE A 20 13.18 -7.11 2.36
N ALA A 21 13.74 -6.83 3.54
CA ALA A 21 12.94 -6.50 4.72
C ALA A 21 12.09 -5.23 4.50
N THR A 22 12.65 -4.18 3.91
CA THR A 22 11.93 -2.94 3.56
C THR A 22 10.85 -3.20 2.51
N VAL A 23 11.13 -4.04 1.51
CA VAL A 23 10.14 -4.41 0.48
C VAL A 23 9.00 -5.21 1.09
N ILE A 24 9.26 -6.12 2.02
CA ILE A 24 8.22 -6.90 2.70
C ILE A 24 7.37 -5.97 3.59
N LEU A 25 8.00 -5.15 4.43
CA LEU A 25 7.28 -4.21 5.29
C LEU A 25 6.46 -3.21 4.46
N GLY A 26 7.07 -2.63 3.44
CA GLY A 26 6.44 -1.68 2.53
C GLY A 26 5.30 -2.34 1.73
N GLY A 27 5.48 -3.58 1.30
CA GLY A 27 4.46 -4.37 0.61
C GLY A 27 3.24 -4.63 1.49
N ILE A 28 3.44 -5.04 2.75
CA ILE A 28 2.35 -5.27 3.72
C ILE A 28 1.62 -3.96 4.05
N LEU A 29 2.37 -2.87 4.25
CA LEU A 29 1.79 -1.56 4.52
C LEU A 29 0.99 -1.06 3.32
N ALA A 30 1.53 -1.20 2.11
CA ALA A 30 0.84 -0.87 0.86
C ALA A 30 -0.42 -1.73 0.68
N GLN A 31 -0.36 -3.05 0.92
CA GLN A 31 -1.51 -3.94 0.86
C GLN A 31 -2.62 -3.52 1.84
N THR A 32 -2.25 -3.12 3.06
CA THR A 32 -3.18 -2.59 4.05
C THR A 32 -3.88 -1.34 3.54
N ILE A 33 -3.12 -0.34 3.07
CA ILE A 33 -3.65 0.93 2.58
C ILE A 33 -4.52 0.72 1.32
N ILE A 34 -4.09 -0.13 0.40
CA ILE A 34 -4.83 -0.45 -0.84
C ILE A 34 -6.14 -1.16 -0.50
N THR A 35 -6.11 -2.14 0.40
CA THR A 35 -7.31 -2.89 0.82
C THR A 35 -8.33 -1.96 1.48
N MET A 36 -7.87 -1.04 2.32
CA MET A 36 -8.73 -0.05 2.98
C MET A 36 -9.40 0.88 1.96
N ARG A 37 -8.62 1.42 1.01
CA ARG A 37 -9.14 2.22 -0.11
C ARG A 37 -10.08 1.45 -1.04
N ARG A 38 -9.85 0.16 -1.24
CA ARG A 38 -10.68 -0.70 -2.10
C ARG A 38 -12.05 -0.96 -1.46
N ARG A 39 -12.11 -1.01 -0.13
CA ARG A 39 -13.37 -1.13 0.63
C ARG A 39 -14.20 0.15 0.58
N GLU A 40 -13.56 1.32 0.70
CA GLU A 40 -14.26 2.61 0.56
C GLU A 40 -14.89 2.77 -0.82
N ARG A 41 -14.19 2.40 -1.90
CA ARG A 41 -14.72 2.52 -3.27
C ARG A 41 -15.98 1.68 -3.52
N LEU A 42 -16.06 0.48 -2.93
CA LEU A 42 -17.26 -0.37 -3.02
C LEU A 42 -18.41 0.17 -2.18
N ALA A 43 -18.12 0.75 -1.01
CA ALA A 43 -19.14 1.38 -0.18
C ALA A 43 -19.73 2.63 -0.85
N ASP A 44 -18.90 3.40 -1.57
CA ASP A 44 -19.34 4.61 -2.26
C ASP A 44 -20.23 4.31 -3.47
N THR A 45 -19.91 3.26 -4.24
CA THR A 45 -20.75 2.81 -5.36
C THR A 45 -22.12 2.33 -4.90
N LEU A 46 -22.21 1.65 -3.76
CA LEU A 46 -23.48 1.19 -3.19
C LEU A 46 -24.30 2.34 -2.59
N ARG A 47 -23.65 3.36 -2.00
CA ARG A 47 -24.34 4.55 -1.48
C ARG A 47 -24.96 5.39 -2.61
N GLN A 48 -24.28 5.48 -3.75
CA GLN A 48 -24.76 6.26 -4.88
C GLN A 48 -25.99 5.63 -5.55
N GLN A 49 -26.06 4.30 -5.64
CA GLN A 49 -27.25 3.60 -6.13
C GLN A 49 -28.47 3.74 -5.20
N ARG A 50 -28.26 3.70 -3.87
CA ARG A 50 -29.36 3.89 -2.92
C ARG A 50 -29.91 5.32 -2.94
N ARG A 51 -29.07 6.32 -3.22
CA ARG A 51 -29.50 7.72 -3.26
C ARG A 51 -30.30 8.05 -4.53
N GLY A 52 -29.89 7.52 -5.69
CA GLY A 52 -30.63 7.69 -6.94
C GLY A 52 -32.06 7.13 -6.90
N GLY A 53 -32.26 5.97 -6.26
CA GLY A 53 -33.59 5.37 -6.16
C GLY A 53 -34.56 6.09 -5.20
N LEU A 54 -34.09 7.01 -4.34
CA LEU A 54 -34.96 7.83 -3.50
C LEU A 54 -35.41 9.12 -4.22
N ASP A 55 -34.60 9.61 -5.16
CA ASP A 55 -34.93 10.81 -5.96
C ASP A 55 -35.91 10.47 -7.12
N GLU A 56 -35.94 9.22 -7.60
CA GLU A 56 -36.89 8.74 -8.63
C GLU A 56 -38.30 8.43 -8.10
N ASP A 57 -38.46 8.17 -6.79
CA ASP A 57 -39.78 7.99 -6.17
C ASP A 57 -40.47 9.34 -5.83
N GLU A 58 -39.75 10.47 -5.95
CA GLU A 58 -40.24 11.82 -5.66
C GLU A 58 -40.56 12.68 -6.91
N ALA A 59 -40.34 12.16 -8.14
CA ALA A 59 -40.57 12.87 -9.41
C ALA A 59 -41.81 12.38 -10.19
#